data_AF-A0A1B4V4M2-F1
#
_entry.id   AF-A0A1B4V4M2-F1
#
_cell.length_a   1.000
_cell.length_b   1.000
_cell.length_c   1.000
_cell.angle_alpha   90.00
_cell.angle_beta   90.00
_cell.angle_gamma   90.00
#
_symmetry.space_group_name_H-M   'P 1'
#
loop_
_entity.id
_entity.type
_entity.pdbx_description
1 polymer ?
#
loop_
_entity_poly.entity_id
_entity_poly.type
_entity_poly.pdbx_seq_one_letter_code
_entity_poly.pdbx_strand_id
1 'polypeptide(L)'
;MADARPSVLSKLPGISFATLAATGETIAICRGEPNYYRVESTRTADELNALYGVSQAQARAMLAGVMQGWDAPQVDPARYEEDAGKATEARSRPA
;
A
#
# COMPACT_ATOMS: atom_id res chain seq x y z
N MET A 1 -13.49 -22.78 -15.03
CA MET A 1 -14.18 -21.47 -14.96
C MET A 1 -13.12 -20.39 -15.15
N ALA A 2 -13.31 -19.49 -16.10
CA ALA A 2 -12.31 -18.49 -16.48
C ALA A 2 -12.09 -17.43 -15.38
N ASP A 3 -10.90 -17.46 -14.79
CA ASP A 3 -9.96 -16.33 -14.71
C ASP A 3 -10.55 -14.91 -14.60
N ALA A 4 -11.22 -14.62 -13.49
CA ALA A 4 -11.40 -13.26 -13.01
C ALA A 4 -10.56 -13.18 -11.73
N ARG A 5 -9.48 -12.39 -11.61
CA ARG A 5 -9.51 -10.93 -11.74
C ARG A 5 -8.11 -10.34 -12.03
N PRO A 6 -7.72 -10.14 -13.30
CA PRO A 6 -6.57 -9.29 -13.66
C PRO A 6 -6.78 -7.78 -13.35
N SER A 7 -7.96 -7.37 -12.90
CA SER A 7 -8.33 -5.94 -12.81
C SER A 7 -7.91 -5.24 -11.51
N VAL A 8 -7.82 -5.94 -10.37
CA VAL A 8 -7.49 -5.31 -9.08
C VAL A 8 -6.00 -5.01 -8.98
N LEU A 9 -5.15 -5.97 -9.36
CA LEU A 9 -3.70 -5.78 -9.41
C LEU A 9 -3.33 -4.61 -10.34
N SER A 10 -4.05 -4.42 -11.44
CA SER A 10 -3.82 -3.30 -12.36
C SER A 10 -4.03 -1.92 -11.71
N LYS A 11 -4.81 -1.80 -10.63
CA LYS A 11 -5.02 -0.56 -9.86
C LYS A 11 -3.98 -0.35 -8.75
N LEU A 12 -3.20 -1.38 -8.43
CA LEU A 12 -2.17 -1.33 -7.41
C LEU A 12 -0.85 -0.81 -7.97
N PRO A 13 -0.09 -0.05 -7.17
CA PRO A 13 1.25 0.39 -7.55
C PRO A 13 2.18 -0.81 -7.71
N GLY A 14 3.28 -0.64 -8.44
CA GLY A 14 4.29 -1.71 -8.59
C GLY A 14 4.94 -2.08 -7.26
N ILE A 15 5.19 -1.08 -6.41
CA ILE A 15 5.76 -1.21 -5.07
C ILE A 15 5.00 -0.31 -4.09
N SER A 16 4.86 -0.76 -2.85
CA SER A 16 4.39 0.08 -1.73
C SER A 16 5.15 -0.26 -0.46
N PHE A 17 5.10 0.64 0.51
CA PHE A 17 5.71 0.45 1.82
C PHE A 17 4.64 0.34 2.89
N ALA A 18 4.87 -0.51 3.88
CA ALA A 18 4.02 -0.63 5.05
C ALA A 18 4.86 -0.78 6.30
N THR A 19 4.34 -0.36 7.45
CA THR A 19 4.98 -0.60 8.75
C THR A 19 4.27 -1.76 9.44
N LEU A 20 5.02 -2.78 9.84
CA LEU A 20 4.48 -3.91 10.59
C LEU A 20 4.11 -3.46 12.01
N ALA A 21 2.85 -3.58 12.39
CA ALA A 21 2.41 -3.23 13.74
C ALA A 21 3.06 -4.11 14.83
N ALA A 22 3.45 -5.34 14.48
CA ALA A 22 4.06 -6.28 15.43
C ALA A 22 5.51 -5.93 15.79
N THR A 23 6.29 -5.44 14.83
CA THR A 23 7.74 -5.19 15.01
C THR A 23 8.13 -3.72 14.88
N GLY A 24 7.25 -2.87 14.35
CA GLY A 24 7.53 -1.47 14.02
C GLY A 24 8.41 -1.29 12.77
N GLU A 25 8.66 -2.37 12.02
CA GLU A 25 9.60 -2.36 10.90
C GLU A 25 8.93 -1.95 9.59
N THR A 26 9.64 -1.17 8.79
CA THR A 26 9.22 -0.81 7.44
C THR A 26 9.52 -1.95 6.47
N ILE A 27 8.51 -2.36 5.71
CA ILE A 27 8.60 -3.39 4.68
C ILE A 27 8.22 -2.82 3.33
N ALA A 28 8.89 -3.29 2.28
CA ALA A 28 8.54 -3.10 0.89
C ALA A 28 7.74 -4.31 0.39
N ILE A 29 6.66 -4.01 -0.32
CA ILE A 29 5.73 -4.98 -0.88
C ILE A 29 5.67 -4.76 -2.38
N CYS A 30 5.97 -5.83 -3.13
CA CYS A 30 5.85 -5.86 -4.58
C CYS A 30 4.50 -6.44 -4.98
N ARG A 31 3.85 -5.84 -5.99
CA ARG A 31 2.51 -6.25 -6.40
C ARG A 31 2.51 -7.67 -6.95
N GLY A 32 1.63 -8.52 -6.41
CA GLY A 32 1.47 -9.90 -6.86
C GLY A 32 2.57 -10.84 -6.34
N GLU A 33 3.49 -10.34 -5.52
CA GLU A 33 4.48 -11.17 -4.85
C GLU A 33 3.98 -11.61 -3.47
N PRO A 34 4.08 -12.90 -3.11
CA PRO A 34 3.67 -13.38 -1.79
C PRO A 34 4.62 -12.94 -0.68
N ASN A 35 5.80 -12.42 -1.04
CA ASN A 35 6.85 -12.03 -0.10
C ASN A 35 6.91 -10.52 0.06
N TYR A 36 7.46 -10.09 1.20
CA TYR A 36 7.82 -8.71 1.48
C TYR A 36 9.29 -8.65 1.89
N TYR A 37 9.89 -7.49 1.69
CA TYR A 37 11.30 -7.25 2.00
C TYR A 37 11.41 -6.22 3.10
N ARG A 38 12.26 -6.47 4.11
CA ARG A 38 12.55 -5.45 5.12
C ARG A 38 13.35 -4.31 4.49
N VAL A 39 12.95 -3.08 4.79
CA VAL A 39 13.62 -1.88 4.31
C VAL A 39 14.19 -1.15 5.51
N GLU A 40 15.51 -1.06 5.57
CA GLU A 40 16.20 -0.19 6.49
C GLU A 40 16.16 1.23 5.91
N SER A 41 15.29 2.07 6.46
CA SER A 41 15.16 3.46 6.06
C SER A 41 14.89 4.32 7.27
N THR A 42 15.42 5.55 7.24
CA THR A 42 15.16 6.57 8.26
C THR A 42 13.78 7.21 8.10
N ARG A 43 13.14 7.03 6.94
CA ARG A 43 11.80 7.51 6.63
C ARG A 43 10.74 6.46 6.96
N THR A 44 9.57 6.93 7.35
CA THR A 44 8.39 6.10 7.59
C THR A 44 7.83 5.51 6.29
N ALA A 45 7.05 4.43 6.39
CA ALA A 45 6.37 3.85 5.24
C ALA A 45 5.47 4.86 4.51
N ASP A 46 4.79 5.75 5.24
CA ASP A 46 3.93 6.79 4.67
C ASP A 46 4.74 7.83 3.88
N GLU A 47 5.88 8.29 4.41
CA GLU A 47 6.78 9.19 3.70
C GLU A 47 7.34 8.55 2.42
N LEU A 48 7.73 7.27 2.49
CA LEU A 48 8.17 6.54 1.30
C LEU A 48 7.03 6.45 0.28
N ASN A 49 5.83 6.03 0.69
CA ASN A 49 4.66 5.99 -0.18
C ASN A 49 4.37 7.35 -0.83
N ALA A 50 4.46 8.45 -0.08
CA ALA A 50 4.26 9.79 -0.61
C ALA A 50 5.30 10.17 -1.69
N LEU A 51 6.55 9.70 -1.59
CA LEU A 51 7.58 9.92 -2.61
C LEU A 51 7.31 9.11 -3.88
N TYR A 52 6.77 7.90 -3.73
CA TYR A 52 6.42 7.02 -4.85
C TYR A 52 5.01 7.28 -5.42
N GLY A 53 4.29 8.27 -4.88
CA GLY A 53 2.92 8.59 -5.30
C GLY A 53 1.88 7.52 -4.92
N VAL A 54 2.19 6.70 -3.92
CA VAL A 54 1.32 5.63 -3.42
C VAL A 54 0.36 6.20 -2.39
N SER A 55 -0.93 5.98 -2.60
CA SER A 55 -1.97 6.40 -1.65
C SER A 55 -2.04 5.44 -0.46
N GLN A 56 -2.50 5.92 0.72
CA GLN A 56 -2.70 5.05 1.89
C GLN A 56 -3.63 3.86 1.58
N ALA A 57 -4.67 4.08 0.78
CA ALA A 57 -5.57 3.02 0.33
C ALA A 57 -4.84 1.92 -0.45
N GLN A 58 -3.92 2.31 -1.34
CA GLN A 58 -3.09 1.39 -2.10
C GLN A 58 -2.10 0.65 -1.20
N ALA A 59 -1.44 1.35 -0.26
CA ALA A 59 -0.52 0.73 0.69
C ALA A 59 -1.22 -0.33 1.56
N ARG A 60 -2.44 -0.04 2.05
CA ARG A 60 -3.26 -0.99 2.81
C ARG A 60 -3.66 -2.20 1.97
N ALA A 61 -4.09 -1.97 0.74
CA ALA A 61 -4.46 -3.03 -0.20
C ALA A 61 -3.26 -3.95 -0.54
N MET A 62 -2.08 -3.38 -0.71
CA MET A 62 -0.83 -4.13 -0.92
C MET A 62 -0.45 -4.96 0.30
N LEU A 63 -0.54 -4.38 1.51
CA LEU A 63 -0.31 -5.10 2.76
C LEU A 63 -1.29 -6.27 2.92
N ALA A 64 -2.56 -6.06 2.60
CA ALA A 64 -3.56 -7.13 2.61
C ALA A 64 -3.21 -8.26 1.63
N GLY A 65 -2.67 -7.94 0.45
CA GLY A 65 -2.27 -8.94 -0.55
C GLY A 65 -1.18 -9.88 -0.06
N VAL A 66 -0.21 -9.36 0.69
CA VAL A 66 0.85 -10.18 1.29
C VAL A 66 0.39 -10.90 2.55
N MET A 67 -0.42 -10.26 3.40
CA MET A 67 -0.83 -10.87 4.68
C MET A 67 -1.98 -11.87 4.54
N GLN A 68 -2.91 -11.64 3.62
CA GLN A 68 -4.15 -12.41 3.44
C GLN A 68 -4.22 -13.12 2.08
N GLY A 69 -3.27 -12.83 1.19
CA GLY A 69 -3.26 -13.34 -0.18
C GLY A 69 -3.87 -12.34 -1.18
N TRP A 70 -3.30 -12.34 -2.38
CA TRP A 70 -3.69 -11.44 -3.48
C TRP A 70 -5.09 -11.70 -4.07
N ASP A 71 -5.75 -12.78 -3.65
CA ASP A 71 -7.12 -13.11 -4.03
C ASP A 71 -8.17 -12.45 -3.12
N ALA A 72 -7.77 -11.93 -1.96
CA ALA A 72 -8.69 -11.36 -0.99
C ALA A 72 -9.34 -10.07 -1.52
N PRO A 73 -10.64 -9.80 -1.23
CA PRO A 73 -11.29 -8.54 -1.60
C PRO A 73 -10.67 -7.31 -0.94
N GLN A 74 -9.85 -7.52 0.10
CA GLN A 74 -9.07 -6.51 0.79
C GLN A 74 -7.92 -5.96 -0.07
N VAL A 75 -7.59 -6.57 -1.21
CA VAL A 75 -6.56 -6.04 -2.12
C VAL A 75 -7.09 -4.98 -3.08
N ASP A 76 -8.38 -4.65 -3.00
CA ASP A 76 -8.95 -3.56 -3.79
C ASP A 76 -8.77 -2.22 -3.04
N PRO A 77 -8.01 -1.24 -3.58
CA PRO A 77 -7.83 0.05 -2.93
C PRO A 77 -9.14 0.83 -2.77
N ALA A 78 -10.16 0.57 -3.60
CA ALA A 78 -11.48 1.19 -3.50
C ALA A 78 -12.15 0.94 -2.14
N ARG A 79 -11.79 -0.17 -1.46
CA ARG A 79 -12.27 -0.49 -0.11
C ARG A 79 -11.76 0.46 0.97
N TYR A 80 -10.69 1.19 0.71
CA TYR A 80 -10.02 2.05 1.68
C TYR A 80 -10.04 3.54 1.31
N GLU A 81 -10.78 3.92 0.26
CA GLU A 81 -10.82 5.32 -0.22
C GLU A 81 -11.41 6.29 0.80
N GLU A 82 -12.20 5.79 1.77
CA GLU A 82 -12.74 6.60 2.86
C GLU A 82 -11.66 7.14 3.83
N ASP A 83 -10.47 6.53 3.86
CA ASP A 83 -9.37 6.93 4.76
C ASP A 83 -8.41 7.95 4.11
N ALA A 84 -8.39 8.03 2.76
CA ALA A 84 -7.45 8.84 2.00
C ALA A 84 -7.65 10.37 2.14
N GLY A 85 -8.81 10.82 2.64
CA GLY A 85 -9.14 12.23 2.80
C GLY A 85 -8.34 12.99 3.88
N LYS A 86 -7.46 12.34 4.64
CA LYS A 86 -6.72 12.97 5.75
C LYS A 86 -5.30 13.43 5.40
N ALA A 87 -4.66 12.92 4.36
CA ALA A 87 -3.23 13.16 4.11
C ALA A 87 -2.90 14.34 3.16
N THR A 88 -3.87 14.84 2.38
CA THR A 88 -3.61 15.90 1.37
C THR A 88 -3.72 17.33 1.89
N GLU A 89 -4.12 17.57 3.14
CA GLU A 89 -4.27 18.94 3.69
C GLU A 89 -3.00 19.50 4.37
N ALA A 90 -1.86 18.79 4.32
CA ALA A 90 -0.64 19.23 5.02
C ALA A 90 0.42 19.90 4.11
N ARG A 91 0.22 20.03 2.80
CA ARG A 91 1.25 20.56 1.88
C ARG A 91 0.84 21.74 0.99
N SER A 92 -0.08 22.58 1.45
CA SER A 92 -0.38 23.86 0.79
C SER A 92 -0.73 24.98 1.77
N ARG A 93 0.26 25.44 2.54
CA ARG A 93 0.31 26.81 3.07
C ARG A 93 1.77 27.30 3.13
N PRO A 94 2.30 27.97 2.10
CA PRO A 94 3.34 28.97 2.34
C PRO A 94 2.70 30.22 2.97
N ALA A 95 3.53 30.93 3.74
CA ALA A 95 3.24 32.04 4.64
C ALA A 95 2.44 33.21 4.04
#